data_AF-A0A954L9Z8-F1
#
_entry.id   AF-A0A954L9Z8-F1
#
_cell.length_a   1.000
_cell.length_b   1.000
_cell.length_c   1.000
_cell.angle_alpha   90.00
_cell.angle_beta   90.00
_cell.angle_gamma   90.00
#
_symmetry.space_group_name_H-M   'P 1'
#
loop_
_entity.id
_entity.type
_entity.pdbx_description
1 polymer ?
#
loop_
_entity_poly.entity_id
_entity_poly.type
_entity_poly.pdbx_seq_one_letter_code
_entity_poly.pdbx_strand_id
1 'polypeptide(L)'
;MAGDAEPTVEKRPLKTSIHPGWWLRAIVDHLRTEEAELWQWFSANRIRNSTVQERRLELLKNSYRIDRESGKQLYSIADHLVGFMDLTHIKEPVVLYQAQQGIGLNVSIPDFPSELHVVFHGPVLEVLDEKELAVILAHEFAHHELHRLEDHAFQLAEQIL
;
A
#
# COMPACT_ATOMS: atom_id res chain seq x y z
N MET A 1 -6.55 5.71 49.59
CA MET A 1 -5.59 5.63 48.47
C MET A 1 -6.32 4.94 47.32
N ALA A 2 -7.01 5.72 46.50
CA ALA A 2 -7.68 5.23 45.31
C ALA A 2 -6.64 5.23 44.19
N GLY A 3 -6.30 4.05 43.67
CA GLY A 3 -5.44 3.92 42.51
C GLY A 3 -6.24 4.25 41.26
N ASP A 4 -5.84 5.31 40.56
CA ASP A 4 -6.28 5.61 39.21
C ASP A 4 -5.82 4.47 38.30
N ALA A 5 -6.74 3.57 37.97
CA ALA A 5 -6.54 2.64 36.88
C ALA A 5 -6.68 3.43 35.58
N GLU A 6 -5.55 3.64 34.88
CA GLU A 6 -5.57 4.15 33.51
C GLU A 6 -6.54 3.31 32.67
N PRO A 7 -7.43 3.94 31.87
CA PRO A 7 -8.33 3.21 31.01
C PRO A 7 -7.49 2.43 30.00
N THR A 8 -7.49 1.11 30.15
CA THR A 8 -6.84 0.20 29.21
C THR A 8 -7.63 0.29 27.91
N VAL A 9 -7.12 1.07 26.94
CA VAL A 9 -7.69 1.12 25.59
C VAL A 9 -7.48 -0.27 24.99
N GLU A 10 -8.51 -1.10 25.06
CA GLU A 10 -8.57 -2.38 24.38
C GLU A 10 -8.38 -2.10 22.89
N LYS A 11 -7.16 -2.35 22.37
CA LYS A 11 -6.84 -2.25 20.94
C LYS A 11 -7.59 -3.35 20.19
N ARG A 12 -8.89 -3.13 20.00
CA ARG A 12 -9.72 -4.00 19.17
C ARG A 12 -9.21 -3.86 17.74
N PRO A 13 -8.74 -4.93 17.08
CA PRO A 13 -8.37 -4.85 15.68
C PRO A 13 -9.61 -4.34 14.93
N LEU A 14 -9.45 -3.22 14.22
CA LEU A 14 -10.54 -2.77 13.38
C LEU A 14 -10.63 -3.79 12.25
N LYS A 15 -11.68 -4.61 12.26
CA LYS A 15 -12.07 -5.40 11.10
C LYS A 15 -12.64 -4.42 10.05
N THR A 16 -11.80 -3.52 9.56
CA THR A 16 -12.19 -2.49 8.61
C THR A 16 -12.17 -3.15 7.25
N SER A 17 -13.33 -3.63 6.81
CA SER A 17 -13.50 -3.85 5.38
C SER A 17 -13.34 -2.51 4.70
N ILE A 18 -12.30 -2.37 3.86
CA ILE A 18 -12.13 -1.17 3.05
C ILE A 18 -13.26 -1.12 2.05
N HIS A 19 -14.02 -0.03 2.08
CA HIS A 19 -15.11 0.20 1.15
C HIS A 19 -14.79 1.42 0.30
N PRO A 20 -14.83 1.30 -1.04
CA PRO A 20 -14.67 2.45 -1.93
C PRO A 20 -15.80 3.45 -1.67
N GLY A 21 -15.47 4.74 -1.71
CA GLY A 21 -16.48 5.79 -1.69
C GLY A 21 -17.43 5.68 -2.89
N TRP A 22 -18.65 6.18 -2.75
CA TRP A 22 -19.67 6.12 -3.81
C TRP A 22 -19.20 6.76 -5.12
N TRP A 23 -18.42 7.84 -5.04
CA TRP A 23 -17.91 8.57 -6.21
C TRP A 23 -16.94 7.71 -7.02
N LEU A 24 -16.07 6.95 -6.36
CA LEU A 24 -15.09 6.10 -7.01
C LEU A 24 -15.78 4.93 -7.72
N ARG A 25 -16.85 4.40 -7.12
CA ARG A 25 -17.69 3.39 -7.77
C ARG A 25 -18.40 3.96 -8.99
N ALA A 26 -18.96 5.17 -8.90
CA ALA A 26 -19.57 5.84 -10.04
C ALA A 26 -18.57 6.08 -11.18
N ILE A 27 -17.30 6.39 -10.87
CA ILE A 27 -16.23 6.49 -11.87
C ILE A 27 -15.99 5.13 -12.54
N VAL A 28 -15.83 4.06 -11.77
CA VAL A 28 -15.64 2.71 -12.33
C VAL A 28 -16.81 2.32 -13.24
N ASP A 29 -18.05 2.58 -12.80
CA ASP A 29 -19.25 2.27 -13.58
C ASP A 29 -19.30 3.09 -14.87
N HIS A 30 -19.00 4.39 -14.80
CA HIS A 30 -18.92 5.27 -15.96
C HIS A 30 -17.85 4.78 -16.96
N LEU A 31 -16.64 4.46 -16.49
CA LEU A 31 -15.56 3.97 -17.36
C LEU A 31 -15.90 2.62 -18.01
N ARG A 32 -16.61 1.73 -17.32
CA ARG A 32 -17.05 0.44 -17.86
C ARG A 32 -18.16 0.56 -18.90
N THR A 33 -18.99 1.59 -18.81
CA THR A 33 -20.21 1.72 -19.62
C THR A 33 -20.06 2.73 -20.75
N GLU A 34 -19.66 3.96 -20.41
CA GLU A 34 -19.54 5.07 -21.36
C GLU A 34 -18.18 5.05 -22.09
N GLU A 35 -17.11 4.62 -21.41
CA GLU A 35 -15.74 4.56 -21.96
C GLU A 35 -15.23 3.11 -22.12
N ALA A 36 -16.12 2.19 -22.50
CA ALA A 36 -15.88 0.74 -22.47
C ALA A 36 -14.66 0.29 -23.30
N GLU A 37 -14.39 0.93 -24.44
CA GLU A 37 -13.22 0.61 -25.27
C GLU A 37 -11.91 0.94 -24.55
N LEU A 38 -11.86 2.11 -23.87
CA LEU A 38 -10.71 2.54 -23.08
C LEU A 38 -10.49 1.60 -21.89
N TRP A 39 -11.56 1.27 -21.18
CA TRP A 39 -11.54 0.29 -20.09
C TRP A 39 -10.97 -1.06 -20.53
N GLN A 40 -11.48 -1.61 -21.65
CA GLN A 40 -11.01 -2.88 -22.18
C GLN A 40 -9.53 -2.83 -22.59
N TRP A 41 -9.09 -1.73 -23.21
CA TRP A 41 -7.69 -1.57 -23.60
C TRP A 41 -6.76 -1.57 -22.39
N PHE A 42 -7.08 -0.80 -21.34
CA PHE A 42 -6.27 -0.75 -20.12
C PHE A 42 -6.29 -2.10 -19.38
N SER A 43 -7.45 -2.73 -19.25
CA SER A 43 -7.60 -4.05 -18.62
C SER A 43 -6.74 -5.11 -19.33
N ALA A 44 -6.79 -5.15 -20.66
CA ALA A 44 -5.98 -6.06 -21.45
C ALA A 44 -4.48 -5.74 -21.39
N ASN A 45 -4.11 -4.45 -21.35
CA ASN A 45 -2.71 -4.02 -21.25
C ASN A 45 -2.09 -4.29 -19.88
N ARG A 46 -2.85 -4.23 -18.80
CA ARG A 46 -2.37 -4.57 -17.46
C ARG A 46 -1.81 -5.99 -17.40
N ILE A 47 -2.51 -6.95 -18.02
CA ILE A 47 -2.08 -8.35 -18.12
C ILE A 47 -0.76 -8.46 -18.93
N ARG A 48 -0.53 -7.55 -19.88
CA ARG A 48 0.65 -7.52 -20.75
C ARG A 48 1.87 -6.82 -20.14
N ASN A 49 1.69 -5.88 -19.21
CA ASN A 49 2.68 -4.84 -18.92
C ASN A 49 3.77 -5.15 -17.87
N SER A 50 3.87 -6.35 -17.32
CA SER A 50 5.15 -6.91 -16.80
C SER A 50 4.91 -8.16 -15.96
N THR A 51 5.80 -9.14 -16.11
CA THR A 51 5.82 -10.29 -15.21
C THR A 51 6.23 -9.83 -13.81
N VAL A 52 5.78 -10.52 -12.75
CA VAL A 52 6.23 -10.29 -11.36
C VAL A 52 7.76 -10.21 -11.23
N GLN A 53 8.48 -10.98 -12.05
CA GLN A 53 9.94 -10.99 -12.08
C GLN A 53 10.55 -9.70 -12.64
N GLU A 54 9.93 -9.09 -13.65
CA GLU A 54 10.39 -7.82 -14.24
C GLU A 54 10.19 -6.68 -13.23
N ARG A 55 9.02 -6.61 -12.59
CA ARG A 55 8.75 -5.64 -11.52
C ARG A 55 9.74 -5.79 -10.35
N ARG A 56 10.03 -7.02 -9.95
CA ARG A 56 11.05 -7.30 -8.92
C ARG A 56 12.44 -6.82 -9.35
N LEU A 57 12.81 -7.08 -10.61
CA LEU A 57 14.10 -6.65 -11.13
C LEU A 57 14.21 -5.11 -11.18
N GLU A 58 13.15 -4.41 -11.61
CA GLU A 58 13.09 -2.95 -11.60
C GLU A 58 13.19 -2.38 -10.19
N LEU A 59 12.46 -2.98 -9.24
CA LEU A 59 12.55 -2.62 -7.83
C LEU A 59 13.98 -2.74 -7.31
N LEU A 60 14.64 -3.87 -7.54
CA LEU A 60 16.01 -4.13 -7.07
C LEU A 60 17.06 -3.26 -7.75
N LYS A 61 16.82 -2.83 -9.00
CA LYS A 61 17.73 -1.92 -9.72
C LYS A 61 17.67 -0.50 -9.18
N ASN A 62 16.48 -0.03 -8.78
CA ASN A 62 16.24 1.38 -8.49
C ASN A 62 16.10 1.69 -6.99
N SER A 63 16.23 0.67 -6.13
CA SER A 63 16.11 0.83 -4.69
C SER A 63 17.12 -0.04 -3.96
N TYR A 64 17.39 0.29 -2.69
CA TYR A 64 18.08 -0.62 -1.79
C TYR A 64 17.11 -1.13 -0.73
N ARG A 65 17.24 -2.41 -0.39
CA ARG A 65 16.47 -3.01 0.70
C ARG A 65 17.01 -2.51 2.03
N ILE A 66 16.12 -2.01 2.87
CA ILE A 66 16.44 -1.64 4.26
C ILE A 66 16.53 -2.94 5.06
N ASP A 67 17.66 -3.14 5.73
CA ASP A 67 17.86 -4.30 6.59
C ASP A 67 16.95 -4.23 7.83
N ARG A 68 16.47 -5.39 8.31
CA ARG A 68 15.56 -5.44 9.45
C ARG A 68 16.22 -5.04 10.76
N GLU A 69 17.52 -5.27 10.92
CA GLU A 69 18.26 -4.87 12.12
C GLU A 69 18.58 -3.37 12.12
N SER A 70 18.92 -2.80 10.96
CA SER A 70 19.16 -1.35 10.85
C SER A 70 17.86 -0.53 10.86
N GLY A 71 16.77 -1.09 10.33
CA GLY A 71 15.45 -0.45 10.23
C GLY A 71 14.42 -0.93 11.26
N LYS A 72 14.83 -1.44 12.43
CA LYS A 72 13.95 -2.10 13.42
C LYS A 72 12.64 -1.35 13.70
N GLN A 73 12.75 -0.05 13.88
CA GLN A 73 11.59 0.79 14.20
C GLN A 73 10.61 0.88 13.02
N LEU A 74 11.12 1.06 11.80
CA LEU A 74 10.31 1.12 10.57
C LEU A 74 9.57 -0.21 10.35
N TYR A 75 10.27 -1.32 10.51
CA TYR A 75 9.68 -2.65 10.41
C TYR A 75 8.66 -2.91 11.51
N SER A 76 8.91 -2.46 12.75
CA SER A 76 7.94 -2.57 13.83
C SER A 76 6.64 -1.83 13.53
N ILE A 77 6.70 -0.65 12.90
CA ILE A 77 5.52 0.10 12.49
C ILE A 77 4.78 -0.65 11.39
N ALA A 78 5.49 -1.08 10.34
CA ALA A 78 4.88 -1.78 9.21
C ALA A 78 4.24 -3.12 9.63
N ASP A 79 4.96 -3.95 10.40
CA ASP A 79 4.46 -5.22 10.90
C ASP A 79 3.27 -5.02 11.86
N HIS A 80 3.28 -3.95 12.67
CA HIS A 80 2.13 -3.58 13.50
C HIS A 80 0.90 -3.25 12.65
N LEU A 81 1.06 -2.47 11.57
CA LEU A 81 -0.04 -2.08 10.68
C LEU A 81 -0.62 -3.29 9.92
N VAL A 82 0.23 -4.21 9.45
CA VAL A 82 -0.22 -5.48 8.83
C VAL A 82 -1.15 -6.25 9.77
N GLY A 83 -0.76 -6.38 11.04
CA GLY A 83 -1.60 -7.05 12.05
C GLY A 83 -2.84 -6.25 12.44
N PHE A 84 -2.71 -4.92 12.58
CA PHE A 84 -3.80 -4.04 12.97
C PHE A 84 -4.91 -3.97 11.91
N MET A 85 -4.53 -4.00 10.63
CA MET A 85 -5.44 -3.94 9.48
C MET A 85 -5.89 -5.33 8.99
N ASP A 86 -5.49 -6.42 9.65
CA ASP A 86 -5.86 -7.80 9.33
C ASP A 86 -5.51 -8.22 7.88
N LEU A 87 -4.31 -7.83 7.40
CA LEU A 87 -3.83 -8.09 6.04
C LEU A 87 -3.37 -9.55 5.84
N THR A 88 -4.25 -10.51 6.14
CA THR A 88 -3.97 -11.96 6.19
C THR A 88 -3.64 -12.60 4.85
N HIS A 89 -3.91 -11.90 3.74
CA HIS A 89 -3.55 -12.37 2.40
C HIS A 89 -2.07 -12.16 2.06
N ILE A 90 -1.35 -11.33 2.84
CA ILE A 90 0.09 -11.16 2.76
C ILE A 90 0.74 -12.35 3.46
N LYS A 91 1.50 -13.15 2.70
CA LYS A 91 2.07 -14.43 3.19
C LYS A 91 3.52 -14.30 3.63
N GLU A 92 4.22 -13.33 3.07
CA GLU A 92 5.63 -13.07 3.35
C GLU A 92 5.78 -11.84 4.25
N PRO A 93 6.85 -11.76 5.07
CA PRO A 93 7.12 -10.56 5.85
C PRO A 93 7.23 -9.32 4.96
N VAL A 94 6.77 -8.18 5.47
CA VAL A 94 6.92 -6.88 4.79
C VAL A 94 8.40 -6.67 4.44
N VAL A 95 8.65 -6.10 3.26
CA VAL A 95 9.98 -5.71 2.81
C VAL A 95 10.00 -4.22 2.54
N LEU A 96 10.91 -3.50 3.19
CA LEU A 96 11.05 -2.06 3.07
C LEU A 96 12.26 -1.72 2.19
N TYR A 97 12.08 -0.75 1.31
CA TYR A 97 13.07 -0.25 0.37
C TYR A 97 13.16 1.26 0.44
N GLN A 98 14.34 1.79 0.16
CA GLN A 98 14.54 3.19 -0.13
C GLN A 98 14.97 3.33 -1.60
N ALA A 99 14.25 4.16 -2.35
CA ALA A 99 14.58 4.48 -3.72
C ALA A 99 15.92 5.22 -3.79
N GLN A 100 16.75 4.85 -4.78
CA GLN A 100 18.04 5.50 -5.04
C GLN A 100 17.88 6.83 -5.78
N GLN A 101 16.75 7.01 -6.46
CA GLN A 101 16.39 8.21 -7.21
C GLN A 101 14.96 8.63 -6.82
N GLY A 102 14.69 9.93 -6.89
CA GLY A 102 13.41 10.51 -6.49
C GLY A 102 13.62 11.60 -5.43
N ILE A 103 13.12 12.80 -5.70
CA ILE A 103 13.33 13.99 -4.86
C ILE A 103 12.07 14.31 -4.03
N GLY A 104 10.91 13.79 -4.46
CA GLY A 104 9.64 14.02 -3.77
C GLY A 104 9.49 13.17 -2.52
N LEU A 105 8.85 13.74 -1.50
CA LEU A 105 8.37 13.03 -0.32
C LEU A 105 7.24 12.09 -0.73
N ASN A 106 7.54 10.81 -0.93
CA ASN A 106 6.54 9.84 -1.37
C ASN A 106 6.78 8.43 -0.82
N VAL A 107 5.72 7.66 -0.68
CA VAL A 107 5.74 6.23 -0.39
C VAL A 107 4.93 5.53 -1.46
N SER A 108 5.38 4.38 -1.92
CA SER A 108 4.64 3.61 -2.93
C SER A 108 4.72 2.13 -2.65
N ILE A 109 3.66 1.40 -2.99
CA ILE A 109 3.58 -0.06 -2.87
C ILE A 109 3.43 -0.66 -4.27
N PRO A 110 4.51 -1.20 -4.86
CA PRO A 110 4.40 -1.93 -6.10
C PRO A 110 3.48 -3.14 -5.92
N ASP A 111 2.66 -3.40 -6.93
CA ASP A 111 1.67 -4.47 -6.89
C ASP A 111 2.34 -5.86 -6.98
N PHE A 112 2.25 -6.64 -5.91
CA PHE A 112 2.66 -8.03 -5.82
C PHE A 112 1.52 -8.87 -5.22
N PRO A 113 1.19 -10.06 -5.77
CA PRO A 113 -0.03 -10.79 -5.38
C PRO A 113 -0.13 -11.20 -3.90
N SER A 114 0.99 -11.54 -3.26
CA SER A 114 1.03 -12.08 -1.88
C SER A 114 2.18 -11.53 -1.03
N GLU A 115 2.83 -10.46 -1.49
CA GLU A 115 3.99 -9.86 -0.85
C GLU A 115 3.75 -8.36 -0.70
N LEU A 116 4.15 -7.79 0.44
CA LEU A 116 4.03 -6.35 0.69
C LEU A 116 5.41 -5.71 0.63
N HIS A 117 5.67 -5.01 -0.48
CA HIS A 117 6.90 -4.25 -0.70
C HIS A 117 6.60 -2.77 -0.59
N VAL A 118 7.30 -2.06 0.29
CA VAL A 118 7.13 -0.62 0.48
C VAL A 118 8.39 0.09 0.02
N VAL A 119 8.23 1.12 -0.81
CA VAL A 119 9.33 1.93 -1.31
C VAL A 119 9.17 3.37 -0.82
N PHE A 120 10.13 3.83 -0.02
CA PHE A 120 10.27 5.22 0.36
C PHE A 120 11.04 6.00 -0.71
N HIS A 121 10.57 7.20 -1.05
CA HIS A 121 11.18 8.08 -2.04
C HIS A 121 11.58 9.40 -1.39
N GLY A 122 12.71 9.97 -1.82
CA GLY A 122 13.20 11.21 -1.25
C GLY A 122 13.44 11.11 0.27
N PRO A 123 13.34 12.24 1.00
CA PRO A 123 13.71 12.31 2.41
C PRO A 123 12.56 11.93 3.37
N VAL A 124 11.67 11.02 2.99
CA VAL A 124 10.51 10.63 3.85
C VAL A 124 10.95 10.20 5.25
N LEU A 125 11.98 9.36 5.32
CA LEU A 125 12.51 8.82 6.57
C LEU A 125 13.28 9.86 7.40
N GLU A 126 13.63 11.00 6.82
CA GLU A 126 14.30 12.10 7.49
C GLU A 126 13.32 13.17 7.97
N VAL A 127 12.20 13.33 7.27
CA VAL A 127 11.22 14.40 7.51
C VAL A 127 10.07 13.96 8.41
N LEU A 128 9.56 12.73 8.22
CA LEU A 128 8.40 12.25 8.97
C LEU A 128 8.81 11.62 10.29
N ASP A 129 8.06 11.95 11.35
CA ASP A 129 8.17 11.23 12.61
C ASP A 129 7.50 9.85 12.57
N GLU A 130 7.61 9.08 13.64
CA GLU A 130 7.05 7.72 13.73
C GLU A 130 5.53 7.66 13.53
N LYS A 131 4.80 8.67 14.02
CA LYS A 131 3.34 8.73 13.93
C LYS A 131 2.94 9.09 12.52
N GLU A 132 3.58 10.09 11.93
CA GLU A 132 3.38 10.49 10.54
C GLU A 132 3.71 9.36 9.58
N LEU A 133 4.79 8.61 9.85
CA LEU A 133 5.16 7.43 9.09
C LEU A 133 4.09 6.33 9.21
N ALA A 134 3.58 6.09 10.42
CA ALA A 134 2.50 5.13 10.61
C ALA A 134 1.23 5.53 9.84
N VAL A 135 0.90 6.84 9.80
CA VAL A 135 -0.25 7.37 9.06
C VAL A 135 -0.08 7.16 7.55
N ILE A 136 1.08 7.53 6.99
CA ILE A 136 1.29 7.38 5.54
C ILE A 136 1.37 5.90 5.14
N LEU A 137 1.99 5.05 5.95
CA LEU A 137 2.00 3.60 5.69
C LEU A 137 0.58 3.01 5.75
N ALA A 138 -0.23 3.40 6.74
CA ALA A 138 -1.61 2.95 6.81
C ALA A 138 -2.44 3.43 5.59
N HIS A 139 -2.18 4.65 5.11
CA HIS A 139 -2.78 5.18 3.90
C HIS A 139 -2.41 4.36 2.66
N GLU A 140 -1.13 4.08 2.45
CA GLU A 140 -0.67 3.25 1.33
C GLU A 140 -1.18 1.82 1.43
N PHE A 141 -1.25 1.24 2.63
CA PHE A 141 -1.80 -0.10 2.85
C PHE A 141 -3.30 -0.13 2.54
N ALA A 142 -4.02 0.96 2.84
CA ALA A 142 -5.42 1.09 2.48
C ALA A 142 -5.61 1.18 0.95
N HIS A 143 -4.72 1.87 0.24
CA HIS A 143 -4.71 1.85 -1.23
C HIS A 143 -4.41 0.45 -1.77
N HIS A 144 -3.43 -0.25 -1.21
CA HIS A 144 -3.14 -1.64 -1.58
C HIS A 144 -4.39 -2.53 -1.47
N GLU A 145 -5.11 -2.45 -0.36
CA GLU A 145 -6.35 -3.22 -0.16
C GLU A 145 -7.47 -2.80 -1.13
N LEU A 146 -7.68 -1.50 -1.30
CA LEU A 146 -8.67 -0.96 -2.22
C LEU A 146 -8.42 -1.46 -3.66
N HIS A 147 -7.15 -1.46 -4.08
CA HIS A 147 -6.73 -1.90 -5.40
C HIS A 147 -6.90 -3.40 -5.61
N ARG A 148 -7.06 -4.22 -4.57
CA ARG A 148 -7.34 -5.66 -4.70
C ARG A 148 -8.83 -5.97 -4.87
N LEU A 149 -9.71 -5.00 -4.60
CA LEU A 149 -11.15 -5.20 -4.73
C LEU A 149 -11.56 -5.26 -6.21
N GLU A 150 -12.62 -6.02 -6.48
CA GLU A 150 -13.29 -6.06 -7.79
C GLU A 150 -12.34 -6.29 -8.98
N ASP A 151 -11.39 -7.22 -8.83
CA ASP A 151 -10.39 -7.55 -9.86
C ASP A 151 -9.60 -6.31 -10.33
N HIS A 152 -9.15 -5.52 -9.36
CA HIS A 152 -8.37 -4.30 -9.57
C HIS A 152 -9.10 -3.18 -10.31
N ALA A 153 -10.43 -3.17 -10.31
CA ALA A 153 -11.23 -2.14 -10.98
C ALA A 153 -10.87 -0.71 -10.56
N PHE A 154 -10.64 -0.49 -9.27
CA PHE A 154 -10.33 0.84 -8.73
C PHE A 154 -8.95 1.33 -9.13
N GLN A 155 -7.96 0.44 -9.12
CA GLN A 155 -6.62 0.77 -9.61
C GLN A 155 -6.65 1.06 -11.12
N LEU A 156 -7.47 0.31 -11.88
CA LEU A 156 -7.61 0.54 -13.31
C LEU A 156 -8.23 1.91 -13.59
N ALA A 157 -9.26 2.30 -12.83
CA ALA A 157 -9.85 3.63 -12.92
C ALA A 157 -8.83 4.74 -12.64
N GLU A 158 -8.00 4.59 -11.60
CA GLU A 158 -6.92 5.53 -11.29
C GLU A 158 -5.83 5.62 -12.38
N GLN A 159 -5.60 4.55 -13.15
CA GLN A 159 -4.65 4.56 -14.26
C GLN A 159 -5.19 5.20 -15.53
N ILE A 160 -6.52 5.23 -15.70
CA ILE A 160 -7.19 5.82 -16.85
C ILE A 160 -7.30 7.34 -16.73
N LEU A 161 -7.48 7.85 -15.50
CA LEU A 161 -7.61 9.27 -15.17
C LEU A 161 -6.26 9.98 -15.07
#